data_AF-A0A2S6QE64-F1
#
_entry.id   AF-A0A2S6QE64-F1
#
_cell.length_a   1.000
_cell.length_b   1.000
_cell.length_c   1.000
_cell.angle_alpha   90.00
_cell.angle_beta   90.00
_cell.angle_gamma   90.00
#
_symmetry.space_group_name_H-M   'P 1'
#
loop_
_entity.id
_entity.type
_entity.pdbx_description
1 polymer ?
#
loop_
_entity_poly.entity_id
_entity_poly.type
_entity_poly.pdbx_seq_one_letter_code
_entity_poly.pdbx_strand_id
1 'polypeptide(L)'
;MIPPRDPSPLARTISGFLLVAILCLIFADLAISTGDPWREFGLLMTGFVTPDFYQADSLFLAVAYTMAFAFLGVAIGNVTGFGLALVFHYRLVRVGCAFIRAIHELFWALIFLQMFGLSPLTGILAIAIPYAGIIAKVYAEILEEADQRPLSAVPVGTGKASTFMFVRLPDSWAHFRTYSMYRLECGLRSSAVLGFIGLPTLGFHLETAFKEGLYSEVSALLILFYLIIASMRVWMKKTLLPIYLIGAATILPWGVAFSWANIIRFLTEDVIPYPIRNGGDNMMAALTDWVSMLLIDQILPGTLATIQLTMIALVVTGMVTLIFFPMISPLLFRRNARMGGHIFLVILRSTPEYILAFVFLNLWGPSMLPAIVALSLHNAAIIGHLVGRFTETLQLRRDAVKGLNRYFYEVVPRIYRPMLALLFYRWEVILRETAILGILGIATLGFYVDSAFADLRFDRAMFLILVTALLNICVDTISRNIRSRLRLHTTLEER
;
A
#
# COMPACT_ATOMS: atom_id res chain seq x y z
N MET A 1 5.92 18.09 47.97
CA MET A 1 5.90 18.44 46.53
C MET A 1 6.66 17.37 45.77
N ILE A 2 5.99 16.60 44.92
CA ILE A 2 6.65 15.63 44.04
C ILE A 2 7.21 16.46 42.88
N PRO A 3 8.53 16.42 42.58
CA PRO A 3 9.08 17.15 41.44
C PRO A 3 8.40 16.68 40.15
N PRO A 4 8.19 17.56 39.15
CA PRO A 4 7.60 17.17 37.88
C PRO A 4 8.45 16.04 37.28
N ARG A 5 7.85 14.86 37.11
CA ARG A 5 8.52 13.73 36.47
C ARG A 5 8.79 14.10 35.02
N ASP A 6 10.04 13.97 34.59
CA ASP A 6 10.37 14.05 33.17
C ASP A 6 9.50 13.07 32.38
N PRO A 7 8.86 13.52 31.29
CA PRO A 7 8.03 12.65 30.48
C PRO A 7 8.86 11.48 29.95
N SER A 8 8.30 10.28 30.01
CA SER A 8 8.96 9.07 29.49
C SER A 8 9.41 9.28 28.03
N PRO A 9 10.49 8.62 27.57
CA PRO A 9 10.96 8.74 26.19
C PRO A 9 9.86 8.49 25.14
N LEU A 10 8.94 7.58 25.46
CA LEU A 10 7.78 7.27 24.63
C LEU A 10 6.78 8.45 24.59
N ALA A 11 6.44 9.03 25.74
CA ALA A 11 5.56 10.19 25.81
C ALA A 11 6.15 11.39 25.06
N ARG A 12 7.45 11.64 25.18
CA ARG A 12 8.17 12.69 24.43
C ARG A 12 8.06 12.50 22.93
N THR A 13 8.39 11.32 22.43
CA THR A 13 8.31 11.03 20.98
C THR A 13 6.90 11.22 20.46
N ILE A 14 5.89 10.68 21.15
CA ILE A 14 4.49 10.79 20.72
C ILE A 14 4.00 12.23 20.76
N SER A 15 4.32 12.98 21.82
CA SER A 15 4.00 14.41 21.90
C SER A 15 4.66 15.20 20.76
N GLY A 16 5.87 14.80 20.34
CA GLY A 16 6.54 15.37 19.17
C GLY A 16 5.77 15.12 17.88
N PHE A 17 5.34 13.87 17.62
CA PHE A 17 4.52 13.56 16.44
C PHE A 17 3.17 14.27 16.46
N LEU A 18 2.51 14.35 17.62
CA LEU A 18 1.27 15.10 17.77
C LEU A 18 1.46 16.59 17.48
N LEU A 19 2.52 17.20 18.03
CA LEU A 19 2.84 18.60 17.78
C LEU A 19 3.12 18.85 16.29
N VAL A 20 3.93 18.01 15.66
CA VAL A 20 4.22 18.11 14.21
C VAL A 20 2.94 17.95 13.40
N ALA A 21 2.08 16.98 13.72
CA ALA A 21 0.82 16.80 13.01
C ALA A 21 -0.14 17.99 13.19
N ILE A 22 -0.19 18.60 14.37
CA ILE A 22 -0.97 19.83 14.62
C ILE A 22 -0.42 20.99 13.80
N LEU A 23 0.91 21.17 13.77
CA LEU A 23 1.53 22.19 12.92
C LEU A 23 1.23 21.95 11.44
N CYS A 24 1.34 20.70 10.98
CA CYS A 24 0.96 20.29 9.63
C CYS A 24 -0.52 20.58 9.35
N LEU A 25 -1.43 20.36 10.30
CA LEU A 25 -2.85 20.59 10.14
C LEU A 25 -3.18 22.08 9.92
N ILE A 26 -2.45 22.99 10.57
CA ILE A 26 -2.65 24.44 10.43
C ILE A 26 -2.43 24.91 8.98
N PHE A 27 -1.46 24.31 8.29
CA PHE A 27 -1.14 24.65 6.90
C PHE A 27 -1.84 23.75 5.88
N ALA A 28 -2.71 22.83 6.32
CA ALA A 28 -3.30 21.83 5.44
C ALA A 28 -4.50 22.43 4.70
N ASP A 29 -4.56 22.21 3.39
CA ASP A 29 -5.75 22.54 2.62
C ASP A 29 -6.85 21.51 2.92
N LEU A 30 -7.79 21.90 3.77
CA LEU A 30 -8.96 21.11 4.18
C LEU A 30 -10.26 21.69 3.61
N ALA A 31 -10.17 22.52 2.56
CA ALA A 31 -11.36 23.11 1.96
C ALA A 31 -12.31 22.03 1.43
N ILE A 32 -13.60 22.26 1.63
CA ILE A 32 -14.69 21.49 1.01
C ILE A 32 -15.24 22.38 -0.10
N SER A 33 -15.03 21.97 -1.35
CA SER A 33 -15.39 22.77 -2.54
C SER A 33 -16.65 22.26 -3.25
N THR A 34 -17.13 21.06 -2.93
CA THR A 34 -18.38 20.51 -3.46
C THR A 34 -19.59 21.27 -2.89
N GLY A 35 -20.55 21.63 -3.76
CA GLY A 35 -21.72 22.42 -3.39
C GLY A 35 -22.72 21.70 -2.46
N ASP A 36 -22.90 20.38 -2.61
CA ASP A 36 -23.77 19.58 -1.74
C ASP A 36 -23.24 18.14 -1.51
N PRO A 37 -22.25 17.97 -0.61
CA PRO A 37 -21.66 16.66 -0.30
C PRO A 37 -22.67 15.61 0.19
N TRP A 38 -23.71 16.06 0.91
CA TRP A 38 -24.66 15.16 1.54
C TRP A 38 -25.63 14.55 0.53
N ARG A 39 -25.99 15.31 -0.51
CA ARG A 39 -26.75 14.78 -1.63
C ARG A 39 -25.98 13.69 -2.38
N GLU A 40 -24.71 13.93 -2.72
CA GLU A 40 -23.89 12.91 -3.41
C GLU A 40 -23.71 11.66 -2.56
N PHE A 41 -23.49 11.82 -1.24
CA PHE A 41 -23.47 10.69 -0.32
C PHE A 41 -24.82 9.96 -0.29
N GLY A 42 -25.94 10.70 -0.29
CA GLY A 42 -27.28 10.14 -0.39
C GLY A 42 -27.49 9.31 -1.65
N LEU A 43 -27.04 9.82 -2.80
CA LEU A 43 -27.11 9.12 -4.09
C LEU A 43 -26.26 7.83 -4.08
N LEU A 44 -25.04 7.90 -3.55
CA LEU A 44 -24.19 6.74 -3.36
C LEU A 44 -24.88 5.69 -2.48
N MET A 45 -25.45 6.10 -1.35
CA MET A 45 -26.17 5.20 -0.45
C MET A 45 -27.42 4.60 -1.09
N THR A 46 -28.16 5.34 -1.92
CA THR A 46 -29.28 4.78 -2.69
C THR A 46 -28.80 3.78 -3.73
N GLY A 47 -27.68 4.04 -4.42
CA GLY A 47 -27.04 3.10 -5.34
C GLY A 47 -26.63 1.79 -4.67
N PHE A 48 -26.18 1.84 -3.41
CA PHE A 48 -25.87 0.63 -2.63
C PHE A 48 -27.10 -0.23 -2.31
N VAL A 49 -28.29 0.38 -2.24
CA VAL A 49 -29.56 -0.35 -2.03
C VAL A 49 -30.09 -0.92 -3.36
N THR A 50 -29.82 -0.25 -4.47
CA THR A 50 -30.25 -0.66 -5.82
C THR A 50 -29.06 -0.89 -6.76
N PRO A 51 -28.17 -1.85 -6.48
CA PRO A 51 -27.02 -2.11 -7.35
C PRO A 51 -27.46 -2.65 -8.70
N ASP A 52 -26.91 -2.10 -9.78
CA ASP A 52 -27.19 -2.56 -11.14
C ASP A 52 -26.08 -3.49 -11.65
N PHE A 53 -26.38 -4.78 -11.76
CA PHE A 53 -25.47 -5.80 -12.27
C PHE A 53 -25.63 -6.06 -13.78
N TYR A 54 -26.59 -5.41 -14.44
CA TYR A 54 -27.00 -5.71 -15.81
C TYR A 54 -26.53 -4.68 -16.84
N GLN A 55 -26.25 -3.44 -16.44
CA GLN A 55 -25.85 -2.37 -17.37
C GLN A 55 -24.37 -2.38 -17.79
N ALA A 56 -23.48 -2.99 -17.01
CA ALA A 56 -22.09 -3.13 -17.44
C ALA A 56 -21.93 -4.42 -18.26
N ASP A 57 -22.06 -4.29 -19.58
CA ASP A 57 -21.89 -5.33 -20.62
C ASP A 57 -20.56 -6.13 -20.52
N SER A 58 -19.66 -5.74 -19.63
CA SER A 58 -18.36 -6.38 -19.39
C SER A 58 -17.96 -6.51 -17.91
N LEU A 59 -18.89 -6.42 -16.94
CA LEU A 59 -18.61 -6.58 -15.49
C LEU A 59 -17.76 -7.83 -15.18
N PHE A 60 -18.14 -8.97 -15.76
CA PHE A 60 -17.40 -10.23 -15.60
C PHE A 60 -16.01 -10.17 -16.23
N LEU A 61 -15.87 -9.50 -17.37
CA LEU A 61 -14.59 -9.34 -18.05
C LEU A 61 -13.66 -8.42 -17.25
N ALA A 62 -14.18 -7.33 -16.67
CA ALA A 62 -13.43 -6.43 -15.79
C ALA A 62 -12.91 -7.17 -14.53
N VAL A 63 -13.74 -8.03 -13.94
CA VAL A 63 -13.30 -8.95 -12.87
C VAL A 63 -12.20 -9.87 -13.36
N ALA A 64 -12.40 -10.52 -14.52
CA ALA A 64 -11.46 -11.48 -15.08
C ALA A 64 -10.10 -10.83 -15.37
N TYR A 65 -10.08 -9.62 -15.94
CA TYR A 65 -8.87 -8.84 -16.14
C TYR A 65 -8.21 -8.43 -14.83
N THR A 66 -8.99 -7.95 -13.85
CA THR A 66 -8.47 -7.60 -12.52
C THR A 66 -7.77 -8.80 -11.88
N MET A 67 -8.40 -9.97 -11.94
CA MET A 67 -7.83 -11.22 -11.45
C MET A 67 -6.61 -11.63 -12.26
N ALA A 68 -6.65 -11.55 -13.59
CA ALA A 68 -5.55 -11.97 -14.46
C ALA A 68 -4.26 -11.17 -14.22
N PHE A 69 -4.36 -9.83 -14.15
CA PHE A 69 -3.23 -8.97 -13.81
C PHE A 69 -2.65 -9.30 -12.44
N ALA A 70 -3.52 -9.48 -11.42
CA ALA A 70 -3.10 -9.84 -10.07
C ALA A 70 -2.39 -11.21 -10.05
N PHE A 71 -2.96 -12.22 -10.72
CA PHE A 71 -2.39 -13.57 -10.77
C PHE A 71 -1.02 -13.60 -11.42
N LEU A 72 -0.89 -13.06 -12.63
CA LEU A 72 0.36 -13.11 -13.37
C LEU A 72 1.41 -12.22 -12.72
N GLY A 73 1.04 -11.00 -12.29
CA GLY A 73 1.94 -10.08 -11.60
C GLY A 73 2.50 -10.68 -10.30
N VAL A 74 1.63 -11.25 -9.46
CA VAL A 74 2.04 -11.87 -8.19
C VAL A 74 2.79 -13.18 -8.41
N ALA A 75 2.44 -13.98 -9.42
CA ALA A 75 3.18 -15.20 -9.75
C ALA A 75 4.60 -14.89 -10.22
N ILE A 76 4.77 -13.95 -11.15
CA ILE A 76 6.09 -13.51 -11.61
C ILE A 76 6.88 -12.90 -10.46
N GLY A 77 6.25 -12.04 -9.64
CA GLY A 77 6.84 -11.48 -8.44
C GLY A 77 7.30 -12.55 -7.43
N ASN A 78 6.55 -13.63 -7.26
CA ASN A 78 6.93 -14.76 -6.40
C ASN A 78 8.13 -15.53 -6.95
N VAL A 79 8.13 -15.85 -8.24
CA VAL A 79 9.24 -16.59 -8.88
C VAL A 79 10.53 -15.77 -8.83
N THR A 80 10.47 -14.52 -9.28
CA THR A 80 11.63 -13.62 -9.31
C THR A 80 12.08 -13.24 -7.90
N GLY A 81 11.15 -12.93 -6.99
CA GLY A 81 11.44 -12.63 -5.60
C GLY A 81 12.05 -13.81 -4.86
N PHE A 82 11.59 -15.04 -5.10
CA PHE A 82 12.21 -16.24 -4.54
C PHE A 82 13.65 -16.42 -5.03
N GLY A 83 13.91 -16.22 -6.32
CA GLY A 83 15.28 -16.24 -6.86
C GLY A 83 16.19 -15.20 -6.20
N LEU A 84 15.70 -13.96 -6.04
CA LEU A 84 16.41 -12.88 -5.36
C LEU A 84 16.61 -13.15 -3.86
N ALA A 85 15.68 -13.85 -3.20
CA ALA A 85 15.78 -14.22 -1.78
C ALA A 85 17.02 -15.10 -1.50
N LEU A 86 17.34 -16.03 -2.41
CA LEU A 86 18.50 -16.93 -2.27
C LEU A 86 19.84 -16.17 -2.27
N VAL A 87 19.87 -15.00 -2.92
CA VAL A 87 21.06 -14.14 -3.05
C VAL A 87 20.94 -12.83 -2.26
N PHE A 88 19.97 -12.73 -1.34
CA PHE A 88 19.66 -11.50 -0.59
C PHE A 88 20.76 -11.08 0.42
N HIS A 89 21.72 -11.95 0.69
CA HIS A 89 22.91 -11.66 1.48
C HIS A 89 23.85 -10.64 0.80
N TYR A 90 23.80 -10.51 -0.53
CA TYR A 90 24.57 -9.49 -1.23
C TYR A 90 23.99 -8.08 -1.03
N ARG A 91 24.85 -7.13 -0.66
CA ARG A 91 24.45 -5.75 -0.39
C ARG A 91 23.77 -5.09 -1.59
N LEU A 92 24.23 -5.36 -2.82
CA LEU A 92 23.64 -4.83 -4.04
C LEU A 92 22.19 -5.30 -4.24
N VAL A 93 21.91 -6.58 -4.01
CA VAL A 93 20.55 -7.14 -4.11
C VAL A 93 19.63 -6.51 -3.07
N ARG A 94 20.11 -6.36 -1.83
CA ARG A 94 19.33 -5.75 -0.73
C ARG A 94 18.97 -4.30 -1.03
N VAL A 95 19.94 -3.50 -1.52
CA VAL A 95 19.73 -2.10 -1.88
C VAL A 95 18.80 -1.99 -3.09
N GLY A 96 19.00 -2.81 -4.13
CA GLY A 96 18.13 -2.86 -5.30
C GLY A 96 16.69 -3.21 -4.94
N CYS A 97 16.48 -4.24 -4.11
CA CYS A 97 15.14 -4.62 -3.62
C CYS A 97 14.49 -3.52 -2.78
N ALA A 98 15.27 -2.81 -1.96
CA ALA A 98 14.77 -1.67 -1.19
C ALA A 98 14.34 -0.52 -2.11
N PHE A 99 15.09 -0.26 -3.18
CA PHE A 99 14.78 0.79 -4.17
C PHE A 99 13.52 0.49 -4.98
N ILE A 100 13.44 -0.69 -5.62
CA ILE A 100 12.27 -1.05 -6.45
C ILE A 100 10.96 -1.09 -5.65
N ARG A 101 11.06 -1.47 -4.36
CA ARG A 101 9.94 -1.47 -3.42
C ARG A 101 9.53 -0.06 -2.99
N ALA A 102 10.46 0.89 -2.96
CA ALA A 102 10.17 2.24 -2.51
C ALA A 102 9.25 3.00 -3.49
N ILE A 103 9.28 2.61 -4.77
CA ILE A 103 8.41 3.13 -5.83
C ILE A 103 7.08 2.36 -5.80
N HIS A 104 5.96 3.08 -5.82
CA HIS A 104 4.63 2.47 -5.88
C HIS A 104 4.39 1.81 -7.25
N GLU A 105 3.63 0.70 -7.30
CA GLU A 105 3.29 0.00 -8.53
C GLU A 105 2.61 0.88 -9.60
N LEU A 106 1.89 1.95 -9.23
CA LEU A 106 1.28 2.85 -10.20
C LEU A 106 2.31 3.66 -10.98
N PHE A 107 3.39 4.11 -10.33
CA PHE A 107 4.49 4.78 -11.03
C PHE A 107 5.24 3.82 -11.94
N TRP A 108 5.42 2.56 -11.52
CA TRP A 108 5.91 1.52 -12.42
C TRP A 108 4.99 1.36 -13.63
N ALA A 109 3.68 1.39 -13.43
CA ALA A 109 2.72 1.31 -14.53
C ALA A 109 2.81 2.50 -15.48
N LEU A 110 2.96 3.74 -14.98
CA LEU A 110 3.19 4.92 -15.82
C LEU A 110 4.48 4.82 -16.64
N ILE A 111 5.57 4.34 -16.04
CA ILE A 111 6.84 4.09 -16.75
C ILE A 111 6.63 3.03 -17.86
N PHE A 112 5.99 1.92 -17.52
CA PHE A 112 5.75 0.83 -18.46
C PHE A 112 4.74 1.17 -19.55
N LEU A 113 3.78 2.04 -19.25
CA LEU A 113 2.82 2.57 -20.21
C LEU A 113 3.54 3.32 -21.34
N GLN A 114 4.58 4.10 -21.01
CA GLN A 114 5.36 4.80 -22.02
C GLN A 114 6.19 3.85 -22.90
N MET A 115 6.66 2.74 -22.33
CA MET A 115 7.46 1.75 -23.07
C MET A 115 6.61 0.80 -23.92
N PHE A 116 5.55 0.23 -23.35
CA PHE A 116 4.76 -0.83 -23.95
C PHE A 116 3.35 -0.39 -24.40
N GLY A 117 2.94 0.84 -24.10
CA GLY A 117 1.57 1.29 -24.31
C GLY A 117 0.57 0.65 -23.34
N LEU A 118 -0.72 0.79 -23.66
CA LEU A 118 -1.84 0.14 -22.94
C LEU A 118 -1.86 -1.37 -23.23
N SER A 119 -0.85 -2.09 -22.77
CA SER A 119 -0.67 -3.52 -22.98
C SER A 119 -0.82 -4.31 -21.66
N PRO A 120 -1.16 -5.61 -21.72
CA PRO A 120 -1.14 -6.47 -20.54
C PRO A 120 0.22 -6.51 -19.83
N LEU A 121 1.32 -6.39 -20.58
CA LEU A 121 2.66 -6.43 -20.02
C LEU A 121 2.91 -5.26 -19.04
N THR A 122 2.35 -4.09 -19.33
CA THR A 122 2.41 -2.89 -18.47
C THR A 122 1.89 -3.18 -17.07
N GLY A 123 0.66 -3.69 -16.95
CA GLY A 123 0.05 -3.98 -15.65
C GLY A 123 0.73 -5.14 -14.92
N ILE A 124 1.14 -6.18 -15.66
CA ILE A 124 1.82 -7.35 -15.07
C ILE A 124 3.16 -6.94 -14.46
N LEU A 125 4.00 -6.20 -15.20
CA LEU A 125 5.32 -5.78 -14.72
C LEU A 125 5.23 -4.72 -13.62
N ALA A 126 4.22 -3.84 -13.70
CA ALA A 126 3.95 -2.85 -12.67
C ALA A 126 3.72 -3.47 -11.29
N ILE A 127 3.01 -4.61 -11.23
CA ILE A 127 2.84 -5.38 -9.99
C ILE A 127 4.09 -6.21 -9.70
N ALA A 128 4.60 -6.95 -10.68
CA ALA A 128 5.62 -7.97 -10.48
C ALA A 128 6.93 -7.42 -9.90
N ILE A 129 7.42 -6.28 -10.39
CA ILE A 129 8.73 -5.72 -10.01
C ILE A 129 8.79 -5.26 -8.55
N PRO A 130 7.92 -4.36 -8.07
CA PRO A 130 7.93 -3.98 -6.66
C PRO A 130 7.62 -5.18 -5.76
N TYR A 131 6.76 -6.11 -6.20
CA TYR A 131 6.44 -7.32 -5.42
C TYR A 131 7.63 -8.27 -5.33
N ALA A 132 8.44 -8.41 -6.38
CA ALA A 132 9.67 -9.19 -6.36
C ALA A 132 10.62 -8.70 -5.26
N GLY A 133 10.83 -7.38 -5.14
CA GLY A 133 11.69 -6.82 -4.10
C GLY A 133 11.14 -7.03 -2.68
N ILE A 134 9.82 -6.93 -2.52
CA ILE A 134 9.15 -7.20 -1.24
C ILE A 134 9.23 -8.67 -0.86
N ILE A 135 8.96 -9.57 -1.80
CA ILE A 135 8.99 -11.02 -1.61
C ILE A 135 10.42 -11.49 -1.35
N ALA A 136 11.41 -10.95 -2.07
CA ALA A 136 12.82 -11.27 -1.85
C ALA A 136 13.25 -11.04 -0.40
N LYS A 137 12.91 -9.88 0.15
CA LYS A 137 13.20 -9.56 1.56
C LYS A 137 12.50 -10.53 2.51
N VAL A 138 11.18 -10.69 2.37
CA VAL A 138 10.40 -11.51 3.34
C VAL A 138 10.75 -12.99 3.24
N TYR A 139 11.00 -13.51 2.04
CA TYR A 139 11.44 -14.90 1.90
C TYR A 139 12.84 -15.13 2.43
N ALA A 140 13.75 -14.16 2.29
CA ALA A 140 15.06 -14.23 2.93
C ALA A 140 14.93 -14.23 4.46
N GLU A 141 14.10 -13.36 5.03
CA GLU A 141 13.82 -13.32 6.48
C GLU A 141 13.22 -14.66 6.96
N ILE A 142 12.24 -15.22 6.26
CA ILE A 142 11.67 -16.55 6.58
C ILE A 142 12.75 -17.64 6.54
N LEU A 143 13.63 -17.62 5.55
CA LEU A 143 14.72 -18.61 5.46
C LEU A 143 15.73 -18.45 6.59
N GLU A 144 16.02 -17.22 7.02
CA GLU A 144 16.93 -16.91 8.13
C GLU A 144 16.33 -17.27 9.50
N GLU A 145 15.02 -17.13 9.67
CA GLU A 145 14.27 -17.43 10.90
C GLU A 145 13.90 -18.92 11.05
N ALA A 146 13.99 -19.71 9.98
CA ALA A 146 13.68 -21.14 9.99
C ALA A 146 14.53 -21.94 11.00
N ASP A 147 13.94 -22.99 11.59
CA ASP A 147 14.61 -23.81 12.62
C ASP A 147 15.88 -24.46 12.03
N GLN A 148 16.98 -24.36 12.76
CA GLN A 148 18.25 -24.96 12.35
C GLN A 148 18.39 -26.43 12.78
N ARG A 149 17.51 -26.95 13.64
CA ARG A 149 17.55 -28.35 14.09
C ARG A 149 17.53 -29.35 12.92
N PRO A 150 16.68 -29.21 11.88
CA PRO A 150 16.71 -30.13 10.74
C PRO A 150 18.05 -30.14 9.99
N LEU A 151 18.79 -29.03 9.98
CA LEU A 151 20.12 -28.94 9.35
C LEU A 151 21.17 -29.76 10.09
N SER A 152 21.04 -29.92 11.41
CA SER A 152 21.98 -30.72 12.22
C SER A 152 21.86 -32.23 11.98
N ALA A 153 20.73 -32.70 11.45
CA ALA A 153 20.48 -34.11 11.14
C ALA A 153 20.98 -34.53 9.74
N VAL A 154 21.54 -33.59 8.96
CA VAL A 154 21.96 -33.84 7.58
C VAL A 154 23.32 -34.56 7.56
N PRO A 155 23.46 -35.69 6.83
CA PRO A 155 24.74 -36.40 6.74
C PRO A 155 25.88 -35.53 6.21
N VAL A 156 27.06 -35.69 6.81
CA VAL A 156 28.29 -35.02 6.37
C VAL A 156 28.58 -35.38 4.91
N GLY A 157 28.83 -34.38 4.07
CA GLY A 157 29.05 -34.55 2.63
C GLY A 157 27.82 -34.32 1.75
N THR A 158 26.65 -34.06 2.33
CA THR A 158 25.45 -33.66 1.56
C THR A 158 25.66 -32.30 0.90
N GLY A 159 25.40 -32.20 -0.41
CA GLY A 159 25.55 -30.95 -1.16
C GLY A 159 24.60 -29.84 -0.69
N LYS A 160 25.02 -28.57 -0.87
CA LYS A 160 24.22 -27.39 -0.48
C LYS A 160 22.85 -27.34 -1.16
N ALA A 161 22.77 -27.70 -2.45
CA ALA A 161 21.52 -27.72 -3.20
C ALA A 161 20.55 -28.78 -2.68
N SER A 162 21.03 -29.99 -2.38
CA SER A 162 20.22 -31.07 -1.80
C SER A 162 19.70 -30.67 -0.41
N THR A 163 20.58 -30.15 0.44
CA THR A 163 20.22 -29.63 1.77
C THR A 163 19.15 -28.54 1.67
N PHE A 164 19.29 -27.61 0.72
CA PHE A 164 18.29 -26.58 0.52
C PHE A 164 16.93 -27.16 0.07
N MET A 165 16.92 -28.00 -0.96
CA MET A 165 15.69 -28.53 -1.56
C MET A 165 14.91 -29.47 -0.66
N PHE A 166 15.60 -30.29 0.15
CA PHE A 166 14.97 -31.35 0.94
C PHE A 166 14.86 -31.04 2.44
N VAL A 167 15.58 -30.04 2.94
CA VAL A 167 15.57 -29.68 4.38
C VAL A 167 15.01 -28.29 4.59
N ARG A 168 15.62 -27.25 4.01
CA ARG A 168 15.21 -25.86 4.27
C ARG A 168 13.91 -25.48 3.56
N LEU A 169 13.77 -25.83 2.28
CA LEU A 169 12.62 -25.44 1.48
C LEU A 169 11.29 -26.05 1.99
N PRO A 170 11.21 -27.34 2.35
CA PRO A 170 9.98 -27.92 2.87
C PRO A 170 9.55 -27.32 4.21
N ASP A 171 10.50 -27.02 5.09
CA ASP A 171 10.27 -26.41 6.40
C ASP A 171 9.65 -25.01 6.27
N SER A 172 10.20 -24.18 5.37
CA SER A 172 9.72 -22.82 5.12
C SER A 172 8.49 -22.72 4.19
N TRP A 173 8.08 -23.81 3.54
CA TRP A 173 7.06 -23.79 2.47
C TRP A 173 5.70 -23.26 2.94
N ALA A 174 5.28 -23.60 4.16
CA ALA A 174 4.01 -23.14 4.72
C ALA A 174 3.98 -21.62 4.90
N HIS A 175 5.11 -21.02 5.31
CA HIS A 175 5.27 -19.58 5.46
C HIS A 175 5.26 -18.87 4.11
N PHE A 176 5.99 -19.40 3.11
CA PHE A 176 5.96 -18.86 1.74
C PHE A 176 4.55 -18.87 1.15
N ARG A 177 3.82 -19.98 1.31
CA ARG A 177 2.44 -20.08 0.82
C ARG A 177 1.53 -19.04 1.48
N THR A 178 1.64 -18.88 2.80
CA THR A 178 0.83 -17.91 3.55
C THR A 178 1.11 -16.49 3.10
N TYR A 179 2.38 -16.15 2.90
CA TYR A 179 2.77 -14.83 2.44
C TYR A 179 2.42 -14.57 0.97
N SER A 180 2.59 -15.56 0.08
CA SER A 180 2.12 -15.51 -1.31
C SER A 180 0.63 -15.22 -1.40
N MET A 181 -0.16 -15.88 -0.55
CA MET A 181 -1.61 -15.72 -0.51
C MET A 181 -2.01 -14.31 -0.06
N TYR A 182 -1.34 -13.80 0.97
CA TYR A 182 -1.51 -12.40 1.40
C TYR A 182 -1.12 -11.42 0.28
N ARG A 183 -0.01 -11.68 -0.43
CA ARG A 183 0.42 -10.85 -1.55
C ARG A 183 -0.57 -10.90 -2.71
N LEU A 184 -1.24 -12.02 -2.93
CA LEU A 184 -2.29 -12.11 -3.94
C LEU A 184 -3.52 -11.26 -3.57
N GLU A 185 -3.90 -11.22 -2.29
CA GLU A 185 -4.93 -10.29 -1.80
C GLU A 185 -4.56 -8.83 -2.08
N CYS A 186 -3.31 -8.45 -1.78
CA CYS A 186 -2.80 -7.12 -2.12
C CYS A 186 -2.74 -6.90 -3.64
N GLY A 187 -2.35 -7.89 -4.42
CA GLY A 187 -2.25 -7.81 -5.87
C GLY A 187 -3.60 -7.58 -6.54
N LEU A 188 -4.67 -8.19 -6.02
CA LEU A 188 -6.05 -7.93 -6.47
C LEU A 188 -6.45 -6.47 -6.23
N ARG A 189 -6.04 -5.90 -5.09
CA ARG A 189 -6.26 -4.49 -4.76
C ARG A 189 -5.46 -3.57 -5.70
N SER A 190 -4.17 -3.82 -5.86
CA SER A 190 -3.28 -3.06 -6.77
C SER A 190 -3.78 -3.11 -8.22
N SER A 191 -4.28 -4.26 -8.67
CA SER A 191 -4.88 -4.46 -9.99
C SER A 191 -6.14 -3.63 -10.22
N ALA A 192 -7.01 -3.50 -9.21
CA ALA A 192 -8.13 -2.59 -9.30
C ALA A 192 -7.66 -1.13 -9.43
N VAL A 193 -6.66 -0.71 -8.64
CA VAL A 193 -6.12 0.67 -8.70
C VAL A 193 -5.47 1.00 -10.04
N LEU A 194 -4.83 0.02 -10.69
CA LEU A 194 -4.29 0.14 -12.05
C LEU A 194 -5.34 0.52 -13.12
N GLY A 195 -6.63 0.36 -12.84
CA GLY A 195 -7.69 0.78 -13.74
C GLY A 195 -7.74 2.30 -13.96
N PHE A 196 -7.33 3.08 -12.96
CA PHE A 196 -7.39 4.54 -13.01
C PHE A 196 -6.37 5.20 -13.94
N ILE A 197 -5.41 4.42 -14.45
CA ILE A 197 -4.45 4.87 -15.47
C ILE A 197 -4.81 4.32 -16.87
N GLY A 198 -6.02 3.77 -17.04
CA GLY A 198 -6.55 3.31 -18.32
C GLY A 198 -6.39 1.82 -18.61
N LEU A 199 -5.89 1.00 -17.69
CA LEU A 199 -5.91 -0.46 -17.88
C LEU A 199 -7.34 -1.00 -17.70
N PRO A 200 -7.76 -2.04 -18.44
CA PRO A 200 -9.15 -2.51 -18.44
C PRO A 200 -9.47 -3.37 -17.21
N THR A 201 -9.32 -2.82 -16.00
CA THR A 201 -9.64 -3.51 -14.74
C THR A 201 -10.91 -2.93 -14.13
N LEU A 202 -11.37 -3.51 -13.02
CA LEU A 202 -12.54 -3.02 -12.28
C LEU A 202 -12.43 -1.53 -11.93
N GLY A 203 -11.23 -1.03 -11.67
CA GLY A 203 -11.03 0.38 -11.34
C GLY A 203 -11.35 1.34 -12.49
N PHE A 204 -11.10 0.95 -13.74
CA PHE A 204 -11.40 1.77 -14.92
C PHE A 204 -12.90 2.00 -15.06
N HIS A 205 -13.67 0.92 -14.93
CA HIS A 205 -15.13 0.99 -14.94
C HIS A 205 -15.67 1.73 -13.72
N LEU A 206 -15.05 1.55 -12.55
CA LEU A 206 -15.45 2.28 -11.35
C LEU A 206 -15.20 3.78 -11.50
N GLU A 207 -14.05 4.18 -12.01
CA GLU A 207 -13.73 5.58 -12.30
C GLU A 207 -14.72 6.18 -13.29
N THR A 208 -15.01 5.46 -14.38
CA THR A 208 -15.94 5.89 -15.43
C THR A 208 -17.35 6.06 -14.88
N ALA A 209 -17.89 5.06 -14.18
CA ALA A 209 -19.22 5.09 -13.59
C ALA A 209 -19.38 6.24 -12.57
N PHE A 210 -18.35 6.52 -11.77
CA PHE A 210 -18.35 7.68 -10.87
C PHE A 210 -18.37 9.00 -11.64
N LYS A 211 -17.53 9.16 -12.67
CA LYS A 211 -17.49 10.37 -13.52
C LYS A 211 -18.81 10.62 -14.24
N GLU A 212 -19.56 9.57 -14.57
CA GLU A 212 -20.88 9.64 -15.20
C GLU A 212 -22.04 9.77 -14.19
N GLY A 213 -21.78 9.68 -12.88
CA GLY A 213 -22.81 9.75 -11.84
C GLY A 213 -23.68 8.49 -11.71
N LEU A 214 -23.24 7.36 -12.27
CA LEU A 214 -23.93 6.07 -12.27
C LEU A 214 -23.69 5.31 -10.95
N TYR A 215 -24.24 5.82 -9.85
CA TYR A 215 -23.99 5.31 -8.50
C TYR A 215 -24.46 3.86 -8.24
N SER A 216 -25.47 3.40 -8.97
CA SER A 216 -25.93 2.00 -8.93
C SER A 216 -24.90 1.04 -9.51
N GLU A 217 -24.21 1.44 -10.59
CA GLU A 217 -23.14 0.65 -11.22
C GLU A 217 -21.87 0.66 -10.35
N VAL A 218 -21.50 1.83 -9.82
CA VAL A 218 -20.43 1.98 -8.82
C VAL A 218 -20.61 0.99 -7.67
N SER A 219 -21.82 0.91 -7.13
CA SER A 219 -22.14 0.04 -6.00
C SER A 219 -22.03 -1.43 -6.38
N ALA A 220 -22.49 -1.82 -7.58
CA ALA A 220 -22.33 -3.18 -8.10
C ALA A 220 -20.85 -3.57 -8.26
N LEU A 221 -20.02 -2.68 -8.83
CA LEU A 221 -18.57 -2.88 -8.99
C LEU A 221 -17.86 -3.03 -7.63
N LEU A 222 -18.17 -2.17 -6.66
CA LEU A 222 -17.62 -2.24 -5.30
C LEU A 222 -18.04 -3.53 -4.57
N ILE A 223 -19.32 -3.91 -4.64
CA ILE A 223 -19.82 -5.15 -4.05
C ILE A 223 -19.11 -6.35 -4.67
N LEU A 224 -18.97 -6.39 -6.00
CA LEU A 224 -18.29 -7.47 -6.69
C LEU A 224 -16.81 -7.56 -6.28
N PHE A 225 -16.11 -6.43 -6.21
CA PHE A 225 -14.74 -6.34 -5.71
C PHE A 225 -14.61 -6.89 -4.28
N TYR A 226 -15.52 -6.52 -3.38
CA TYR A 226 -15.54 -7.04 -2.01
C TYR A 226 -15.84 -8.54 -1.95
N LEU A 227 -16.78 -9.02 -2.76
CA LEU A 227 -17.12 -10.44 -2.83
C LEU A 227 -15.93 -11.28 -3.30
N ILE A 228 -15.15 -10.81 -4.28
CA ILE A 228 -13.94 -11.49 -4.76
C ILE A 228 -12.90 -11.61 -3.65
N ILE A 229 -12.59 -10.51 -2.97
CA ILE A 229 -11.59 -10.49 -1.89
C ILE A 229 -12.06 -11.33 -0.70
N ALA A 230 -13.32 -11.19 -0.27
CA ALA A 230 -13.87 -11.91 0.87
C ALA A 230 -13.94 -13.42 0.61
N SER A 231 -14.33 -13.82 -0.61
CA SER A 231 -14.43 -15.24 -1.00
C SER A 231 -13.08 -15.88 -1.35
N MET A 232 -12.00 -15.10 -1.46
CA MET A 232 -10.66 -15.57 -1.89
C MET A 232 -10.18 -16.82 -1.16
N ARG A 233 -10.47 -16.94 0.16
CA ARG A 233 -10.08 -18.10 0.96
C ARG A 233 -10.78 -19.41 0.55
N VAL A 234 -11.97 -19.32 -0.06
CA VAL A 234 -12.81 -20.47 -0.42
C VAL A 234 -12.35 -21.09 -1.74
N TRP A 235 -12.09 -20.24 -2.75
CA TRP A 235 -11.81 -20.69 -4.11
C TRP A 235 -10.32 -20.82 -4.40
N MET A 236 -9.44 -20.11 -3.69
CA MET A 236 -8.00 -20.19 -3.93
C MET A 236 -7.39 -21.46 -3.32
N LYS A 237 -7.36 -22.54 -4.12
CA LYS A 237 -6.76 -23.82 -3.76
C LYS A 237 -5.48 -24.05 -4.55
N LYS A 238 -4.48 -24.70 -3.92
CA LYS A 238 -3.16 -24.98 -4.55
C LYS A 238 -3.28 -25.71 -5.90
N THR A 239 -4.25 -26.61 -6.01
CA THR A 239 -4.46 -27.44 -7.22
C THR A 239 -5.02 -26.64 -8.39
N LEU A 240 -5.74 -25.54 -8.11
CA LEU A 240 -6.36 -24.71 -9.15
C LEU A 240 -5.42 -23.60 -9.63
N LEU A 241 -4.31 -23.36 -8.93
CA LEU A 241 -3.38 -22.28 -9.28
C LEU A 241 -2.85 -22.37 -10.72
N PRO A 242 -2.38 -23.54 -11.24
CA PRO A 242 -1.94 -23.62 -12.63
C PRO A 242 -3.06 -23.29 -13.63
N ILE A 243 -4.29 -23.70 -13.33
CA ILE A 243 -5.47 -23.41 -14.16
C ILE A 243 -5.73 -21.90 -14.18
N TYR A 244 -5.67 -21.24 -13.03
CA TYR A 244 -5.84 -19.79 -12.95
C TYR A 244 -4.74 -19.03 -13.68
N LEU A 245 -3.49 -19.49 -13.64
CA LEU A 245 -2.39 -18.85 -14.37
C LEU A 245 -2.53 -19.01 -15.89
N ILE A 246 -2.89 -20.20 -16.35
CA ILE A 246 -3.15 -20.43 -17.78
C ILE A 246 -4.35 -19.60 -18.23
N GLY A 247 -5.45 -19.61 -17.48
CA GLY A 247 -6.64 -18.80 -17.78
C GLY A 247 -6.35 -17.30 -17.76
N ALA A 248 -5.57 -16.82 -16.80
CA ALA A 248 -5.14 -15.42 -16.75
C ALA A 248 -4.31 -15.03 -17.98
N ALA A 249 -3.39 -15.91 -18.41
CA ALA A 249 -2.58 -15.68 -19.60
C ALA A 249 -3.40 -15.72 -20.89
N THR A 250 -4.47 -16.52 -20.97
CA THR A 250 -5.29 -16.59 -22.20
C THR A 250 -6.34 -15.47 -22.29
N ILE A 251 -6.86 -14.99 -21.16
CA ILE A 251 -7.92 -13.97 -21.15
C ILE A 251 -7.39 -12.59 -21.55
N LEU A 252 -6.16 -12.23 -21.15
CA LEU A 252 -5.62 -10.90 -21.40
C LEU A 252 -5.44 -10.60 -22.91
N PRO A 253 -5.74 -9.36 -23.36
CA PRO A 253 -5.67 -8.99 -24.77
C PRO A 253 -4.22 -8.72 -25.21
N TRP A 254 -3.49 -9.75 -25.63
CA TRP A 254 -2.10 -9.63 -26.10
C TRP A 254 -1.92 -8.99 -27.50
N GLY A 255 -3.01 -8.58 -28.15
CA GLY A 255 -3.01 -8.07 -29.53
C GLY A 255 -2.41 -6.67 -29.74
N VAL A 256 -1.82 -6.06 -28.71
CA VAL A 256 -1.24 -4.72 -28.80
C VAL A 256 0.16 -4.81 -29.39
N ALA A 257 0.37 -4.17 -30.55
CA ALA A 257 1.66 -4.15 -31.23
C ALA A 257 2.70 -3.41 -30.38
N PHE A 258 3.69 -4.15 -29.90
CA PHE A 258 4.80 -3.60 -29.14
C PHE A 258 5.86 -3.04 -30.11
N SER A 259 6.31 -1.79 -29.87
CA SER A 259 7.35 -1.13 -30.67
C SER A 259 8.68 -1.13 -29.93
N TRP A 260 9.65 -1.88 -30.45
CA TRP A 260 11.02 -1.88 -29.91
C TRP A 260 11.67 -0.48 -29.95
N ALA A 261 11.26 0.35 -30.93
CA ALA A 261 11.70 1.74 -31.01
C ALA A 261 11.24 2.58 -29.82
N ASN A 262 10.04 2.33 -29.26
CA ASN A 262 9.56 3.06 -28.09
C ASN A 262 10.40 2.76 -26.85
N ILE A 263 10.77 1.50 -26.63
CA ILE A 263 11.68 1.13 -25.52
C ILE A 263 13.03 1.80 -25.69
N ILE A 264 13.64 1.69 -26.87
CA ILE A 264 14.95 2.28 -27.10
C ILE A 264 14.88 3.78 -26.87
N ARG A 265 13.94 4.49 -27.51
CA ARG A 265 13.75 5.93 -27.34
C ARG A 265 13.54 6.29 -25.87
N PHE A 266 12.74 5.52 -25.15
CA PHE A 266 12.50 5.79 -23.73
C PHE A 266 13.80 5.70 -22.92
N LEU A 267 14.54 4.60 -23.09
CA LEU A 267 15.77 4.33 -22.33
C LEU A 267 16.94 5.25 -22.72
N THR A 268 17.04 5.65 -23.99
CA THR A 268 18.18 6.43 -24.49
C THR A 268 17.92 7.92 -24.55
N GLU A 269 16.68 8.35 -24.76
CA GLU A 269 16.35 9.76 -24.95
C GLU A 269 15.43 10.28 -23.84
N ASP A 270 14.26 9.68 -23.65
CA ASP A 270 13.20 10.28 -22.82
C ASP A 270 13.58 10.35 -21.32
N VAL A 271 14.29 9.35 -20.81
CA VAL A 271 14.72 9.29 -19.40
C VAL A 271 15.87 10.26 -19.09
N ILE A 272 16.66 10.65 -20.09
CA ILE A 272 17.85 11.48 -19.88
C ILE A 272 17.45 12.95 -19.71
N PRO A 273 17.86 13.64 -18.62
CA PRO A 273 17.63 15.05 -18.41
C PRO A 273 17.92 15.91 -19.64
N TYR A 274 16.96 16.76 -20.02
CA TYR A 274 17.09 17.65 -21.17
C TYR A 274 18.42 18.43 -21.23
N PRO A 275 18.94 19.01 -20.12
CA PRO A 275 20.23 19.71 -20.16
C PRO A 275 21.42 18.83 -20.50
N ILE A 276 21.38 17.53 -20.17
CA ILE A 276 22.47 16.59 -20.51
C ILE A 276 22.46 16.28 -22.01
N ARG A 277 21.27 16.23 -22.62
CA ARG A 277 21.12 15.97 -24.06
C ARG A 277 21.52 17.16 -24.92
N ASN A 278 21.14 18.37 -24.51
CA ASN A 278 21.22 19.57 -25.36
C ASN A 278 22.11 20.70 -24.80
N GLY A 279 22.78 20.50 -23.66
CA GLY A 279 23.50 21.56 -22.96
C GLY A 279 24.82 22.02 -23.59
N GLY A 280 25.44 21.21 -24.45
CA GLY A 280 26.72 21.54 -25.10
C GLY A 280 27.77 22.03 -24.10
N ASP A 281 28.42 23.15 -24.41
CA ASP A 281 29.45 23.76 -23.55
C ASP A 281 28.91 24.36 -22.24
N ASN A 282 27.62 24.71 -22.18
CA ASN A 282 26.95 25.28 -21.00
C ASN A 282 26.16 24.23 -20.20
N MET A 283 26.45 22.94 -20.37
CA MET A 283 25.72 21.83 -19.76
C MET A 283 25.58 21.96 -18.25
N MET A 284 26.65 22.37 -17.54
CA MET A 284 26.60 22.50 -16.08
C MET A 284 25.64 23.60 -15.62
N ALA A 285 25.65 24.76 -16.29
CA ALA A 285 24.76 25.87 -15.95
C ALA A 285 23.29 25.52 -16.25
N ALA A 286 23.02 24.93 -17.43
CA ALA A 286 21.68 24.49 -17.79
C ALA A 286 21.16 23.39 -16.85
N LEU A 287 22.05 22.50 -16.39
CA LEU A 287 21.69 21.47 -15.43
C LEU A 287 21.39 22.07 -14.05
N THR A 288 22.17 23.04 -13.58
CA THR A 288 21.87 23.73 -12.31
C THR A 288 20.55 24.49 -12.36
N ASP A 289 20.22 25.12 -13.49
CA ASP A 289 18.95 25.84 -13.67
C ASP A 289 17.76 24.88 -13.73
N TRP A 290 17.90 23.76 -14.44
CA TRP A 290 16.87 22.73 -14.50
C TRP A 290 16.63 22.07 -13.14
N VAL A 291 17.71 21.74 -12.42
CA VAL A 291 17.60 21.17 -11.06
C VAL A 291 17.01 22.19 -10.10
N SER A 292 17.42 23.47 -10.17
CA SER A 292 16.90 24.50 -9.27
C SER A 292 15.41 24.77 -9.51
N MET A 293 14.97 24.85 -10.77
CA MET A 293 13.56 24.93 -11.15
C MET A 293 12.78 23.74 -10.59
N LEU A 294 13.24 22.52 -10.82
CA LEU A 294 12.56 21.33 -10.27
C LEU A 294 12.55 21.32 -8.75
N LEU A 295 13.65 21.74 -8.12
CA LEU A 295 13.78 21.73 -6.68
C LEU A 295 12.82 22.71 -6.02
N ILE A 296 12.72 23.93 -6.55
CA ILE A 296 11.93 25.02 -5.98
C ILE A 296 10.45 24.86 -6.34
N ASP A 297 10.13 24.59 -7.60
CA ASP A 297 8.75 24.68 -8.10
C ASP A 297 7.96 23.37 -7.93
N GLN A 298 8.64 22.23 -7.80
CA GLN A 298 7.99 20.91 -7.81
C GLN A 298 8.37 20.05 -6.59
N ILE A 299 9.67 19.81 -6.38
CA ILE A 299 10.15 18.89 -5.34
C ILE A 299 9.89 19.44 -3.95
N LEU A 300 10.24 20.70 -3.68
CA LEU A 300 10.05 21.31 -2.36
C LEU A 300 8.55 21.38 -1.98
N PRO A 301 7.65 22.00 -2.76
CA PRO A 301 6.23 22.05 -2.42
C PRO A 301 5.62 20.64 -2.35
N GLY A 302 5.93 19.76 -3.31
CA GLY A 302 5.43 18.39 -3.32
C GLY A 302 5.92 17.59 -2.10
N THR A 303 7.19 17.73 -1.70
CA THR A 303 7.74 17.03 -0.53
C THR A 303 7.11 17.53 0.76
N LEU A 304 6.94 18.84 0.90
CA LEU A 304 6.29 19.44 2.06
C LEU A 304 4.84 18.95 2.19
N ALA A 305 4.07 18.99 1.10
CA ALA A 305 2.70 18.48 1.06
C ALA A 305 2.61 16.98 1.36
N THR A 306 3.52 16.17 0.79
CA THR A 306 3.62 14.73 1.07
C THR A 306 3.90 14.47 2.55
N ILE A 307 4.88 15.15 3.15
CA ILE A 307 5.21 15.01 4.57
C ILE A 307 4.03 15.43 5.43
N GLN A 308 3.42 16.58 5.13
CA GLN A 308 2.28 17.13 5.84
C GLN A 308 1.10 16.15 5.87
N LEU A 309 0.68 15.66 4.70
CA LEU A 309 -0.37 14.67 4.55
C LEU A 309 -0.05 13.40 5.34
N THR A 310 1.18 12.90 5.24
CA THR A 310 1.61 11.68 5.92
C THR A 310 1.64 11.85 7.44
N MET A 311 2.07 13.00 7.97
CA MET A 311 2.10 13.27 9.42
C MET A 311 0.70 13.32 10.01
N ILE A 312 -0.21 14.01 9.33
CA ILE A 312 -1.62 14.09 9.76
C ILE A 312 -2.23 12.69 9.69
N ALA A 313 -2.10 11.99 8.56
CA ALA A 313 -2.65 10.65 8.38
C ALA A 313 -2.10 9.64 9.40
N LEU A 314 -0.81 9.70 9.74
CA LEU A 314 -0.20 8.82 10.76
C LEU A 314 -0.83 9.03 12.14
N VAL A 315 -1.01 10.29 12.56
CA VAL A 315 -1.60 10.61 13.87
C VAL A 315 -3.09 10.26 13.90
N VAL A 316 -3.84 10.63 12.87
CA VAL A 316 -5.27 10.31 12.76
C VAL A 316 -5.48 8.81 12.71
N THR A 317 -4.65 8.05 11.98
CA THR A 317 -4.64 6.57 12.01
C THR A 317 -4.52 6.05 13.43
N GLY A 318 -3.59 6.57 14.22
CA GLY A 318 -3.40 6.17 15.62
C GLY A 318 -4.64 6.45 16.49
N MET A 319 -5.25 7.62 16.33
CA MET A 319 -6.48 8.01 17.04
C MET A 319 -7.67 7.14 16.64
N VAL A 320 -7.89 6.94 15.33
CA VAL A 320 -8.99 6.12 14.80
C VAL A 320 -8.80 4.64 15.17
N THR A 321 -7.56 4.15 15.22
CA THR A 321 -7.25 2.78 15.68
C THR A 321 -7.77 2.54 17.10
N LEU A 322 -7.62 3.52 18.00
CA LEU A 322 -8.12 3.43 19.37
C LEU A 322 -9.65 3.32 19.45
N ILE A 323 -10.36 3.82 18.43
CA ILE A 323 -11.81 3.71 18.26
C ILE A 323 -12.21 2.38 17.60
N PHE A 324 -11.39 1.87 16.67
CA PHE A 324 -11.71 0.69 15.86
C PHE A 324 -11.39 -0.63 16.56
N PHE A 325 -10.25 -0.75 17.26
CA PHE A 325 -9.88 -2.03 17.88
C PHE A 325 -10.91 -2.57 18.90
N PRO A 326 -11.61 -1.73 19.69
CA PRO A 326 -12.63 -2.21 20.62
C PRO A 326 -13.75 -2.94 19.93
N MET A 327 -14.12 -2.55 18.71
CA MET A 327 -15.25 -3.09 17.97
C MET A 327 -15.14 -4.60 17.76
N ILE A 328 -13.93 -5.16 17.75
CA ILE A 328 -13.70 -6.61 17.63
C ILE A 328 -13.17 -7.27 18.91
N SER A 329 -12.91 -6.50 19.97
CA SER A 329 -12.34 -7.02 21.21
C SER A 329 -13.36 -7.81 22.04
N PRO A 330 -13.08 -9.06 22.43
CA PRO A 330 -13.98 -9.82 23.29
C PRO A 330 -14.07 -9.28 24.72
N LEU A 331 -13.09 -8.50 25.16
CA LEU A 331 -13.03 -7.92 26.50
C LEU A 331 -13.96 -6.72 26.68
N LEU A 332 -14.36 -6.09 25.56
CA LEU A 332 -15.07 -4.81 25.52
C LEU A 332 -16.48 -4.94 24.94
N PHE A 333 -16.67 -5.71 23.86
CA PHE A 333 -17.96 -5.82 23.17
C PHE A 333 -18.55 -7.24 23.15
N ARG A 334 -19.89 -7.30 23.09
CA ARG A 334 -20.68 -8.54 22.97
C ARG A 334 -20.58 -9.13 21.56
N ARG A 335 -20.85 -10.43 21.42
CA ARG A 335 -20.70 -11.20 20.16
C ARG A 335 -21.36 -10.54 18.94
N ASN A 336 -22.58 -10.04 19.06
CA ASN A 336 -23.32 -9.44 17.92
C ASN A 336 -22.68 -8.11 17.48
N ALA A 337 -22.34 -7.24 18.43
CA ALA A 337 -21.63 -5.99 18.15
C ALA A 337 -20.25 -6.26 17.53
N ARG A 338 -19.56 -7.31 18.00
CA ARG A 338 -18.28 -7.75 17.40
C ARG A 338 -18.40 -8.25 15.98
N MET A 339 -19.50 -8.93 15.64
CA MET A 339 -19.74 -9.37 14.27
C MET A 339 -19.88 -8.17 13.33
N GLY A 340 -20.71 -7.17 13.71
CA GLY A 340 -20.85 -5.93 12.95
C GLY A 340 -19.52 -5.18 12.82
N GLY A 341 -18.77 -5.06 13.93
CA GLY A 341 -17.45 -4.44 13.93
C GLY A 341 -16.44 -5.18 13.04
N HIS A 342 -16.45 -6.50 13.05
CA HIS A 342 -15.60 -7.31 12.19
C HIS A 342 -15.92 -7.09 10.71
N ILE A 343 -17.20 -7.09 10.33
CA ILE A 343 -17.62 -6.84 8.94
C ILE A 343 -17.19 -5.44 8.49
N PHE A 344 -17.43 -4.42 9.33
CA PHE A 344 -17.02 -3.05 9.06
C PHE A 344 -15.51 -2.92 8.80
N LEU A 345 -14.68 -3.48 9.69
CA LEU A 345 -13.23 -3.42 9.53
C LEU A 345 -12.73 -4.22 8.32
N VAL A 346 -13.41 -5.31 7.95
CA VAL A 346 -13.08 -6.07 6.74
C VAL A 346 -13.34 -5.24 5.49
N ILE A 347 -14.51 -4.59 5.37
CA ILE A 347 -14.84 -3.74 4.22
C ILE A 347 -13.80 -2.62 4.07
N LEU A 348 -13.51 -1.93 5.18
CA LEU A 348 -12.61 -0.78 5.17
C LEU A 348 -11.16 -1.16 4.83
N ARG A 349 -10.69 -2.33 5.31
CA ARG A 349 -9.38 -2.88 4.95
C ARG A 349 -9.35 -3.44 3.52
N SER A 350 -10.45 -3.94 3.00
CA SER A 350 -10.49 -4.52 1.65
C SER A 350 -10.46 -3.44 0.57
N THR A 351 -11.08 -2.29 0.83
CA THR A 351 -11.13 -1.13 -0.08
C THR A 351 -9.75 -0.51 -0.24
N PRO A 352 -9.19 -0.39 -1.47
CA PRO A 352 -7.98 0.39 -1.68
C PRO A 352 -8.14 1.84 -1.24
N GLU A 353 -7.07 2.38 -0.68
CA GLU A 353 -6.94 3.75 -0.20
C GLU A 353 -7.21 4.74 -1.34
N TYR A 354 -6.77 4.40 -2.55
CA TYR A 354 -7.04 5.18 -3.75
C TYR A 354 -8.52 5.25 -4.10
N ILE A 355 -9.24 4.11 -4.08
CA ILE A 355 -10.69 4.09 -4.33
C ILE A 355 -11.41 4.90 -3.25
N LEU A 356 -11.02 4.71 -1.98
CA LEU A 356 -11.62 5.44 -0.87
C LEU A 356 -11.37 6.95 -0.98
N ALA A 357 -10.15 7.37 -1.37
CA ALA A 357 -9.81 8.76 -1.60
C ALA A 357 -10.59 9.34 -2.78
N PHE A 358 -10.76 8.57 -3.86
CA PHE A 358 -11.56 8.97 -5.01
C PHE A 358 -13.04 9.17 -4.64
N VAL A 359 -13.63 8.27 -3.84
CA VAL A 359 -14.99 8.46 -3.29
C VAL A 359 -15.08 9.76 -2.49
N PHE A 360 -14.16 9.97 -1.55
CA PHE A 360 -14.17 11.19 -0.73
C PHE A 360 -13.87 12.47 -1.53
N LEU A 361 -13.08 12.37 -2.60
CA LEU A 361 -12.82 13.49 -3.49
C LEU A 361 -14.09 13.92 -4.21
N ASN A 362 -14.92 12.98 -4.68
CA ASN A 362 -16.22 13.32 -5.26
C ASN A 362 -17.17 13.96 -4.23
N LEU A 363 -17.08 13.55 -2.96
CA LEU A 363 -17.91 14.11 -1.89
C LEU A 363 -17.45 15.50 -1.41
N TRP A 364 -16.15 15.71 -1.19
CA TRP A 364 -15.63 16.94 -0.57
C TRP A 364 -14.87 17.86 -1.53
N GLY A 365 -14.54 17.39 -2.72
CA GLY A 365 -13.77 18.11 -3.72
C GLY A 365 -12.25 17.92 -3.58
N PRO A 366 -11.47 18.51 -4.50
CA PRO A 366 -10.01 18.41 -4.48
C PRO A 366 -9.42 19.19 -3.29
N SER A 367 -8.92 18.48 -2.28
CA SER A 367 -8.14 19.02 -1.17
C SER A 367 -7.33 17.89 -0.51
N MET A 368 -6.57 18.18 0.55
CA MET A 368 -5.87 17.12 1.30
C MET A 368 -6.82 16.26 2.14
N LEU A 369 -8.03 16.76 2.44
CA LEU A 369 -8.98 16.11 3.35
C LEU A 369 -9.40 14.70 2.89
N PRO A 370 -9.84 14.47 1.64
CA PRO A 370 -10.13 13.13 1.12
C PRO A 370 -9.00 12.13 1.35
N ALA A 371 -7.76 12.54 1.10
CA ALA A 371 -6.58 11.70 1.27
C ALA A 371 -6.30 11.39 2.75
N ILE A 372 -6.36 12.40 3.63
CA ILE A 372 -6.16 12.21 5.07
C ILE A 372 -7.13 11.16 5.59
N VAL A 373 -8.41 11.30 5.25
CA VAL A 373 -9.46 10.39 5.74
C VAL A 373 -9.29 9.01 5.12
N ALA A 374 -9.08 8.89 3.81
CA ALA A 374 -8.92 7.60 3.15
C ALA A 374 -7.74 6.79 3.72
N LEU A 375 -6.56 7.41 3.79
CA LEU A 375 -5.36 6.78 4.35
C LEU A 375 -5.59 6.39 5.80
N SER A 376 -6.15 7.29 6.60
CA SER A 376 -6.35 7.04 8.03
C SER A 376 -7.34 5.93 8.31
N LEU A 377 -8.47 5.91 7.60
CA LEU A 377 -9.51 4.91 7.78
C LEU A 377 -9.02 3.51 7.39
N HIS A 378 -8.39 3.38 6.21
CA HIS A 378 -7.85 2.09 5.77
C HIS A 378 -6.76 1.58 6.73
N ASN A 379 -5.77 2.42 7.05
CA ASN A 379 -4.66 2.04 7.92
C ASN A 379 -5.14 1.72 9.35
N ALA A 380 -6.12 2.48 9.87
CA ALA A 380 -6.70 2.22 11.18
C ALA A 380 -7.53 0.94 11.21
N ALA A 381 -8.19 0.56 10.10
CA ALA A 381 -8.89 -0.71 10.01
C ALA A 381 -7.93 -1.90 10.12
N ILE A 382 -6.75 -1.80 9.48
CA ILE A 382 -5.71 -2.83 9.55
C ILE A 382 -5.13 -2.94 10.95
N ILE A 383 -4.67 -1.83 11.52
CA ILE A 383 -4.06 -1.83 12.85
C ILE A 383 -5.10 -2.19 13.91
N GLY A 384 -6.30 -1.62 13.82
CA GLY A 384 -7.42 -1.91 14.72
C GLY A 384 -7.82 -3.38 14.70
N HIS A 385 -7.82 -4.02 13.53
CA HIS A 385 -8.07 -5.46 13.43
C HIS A 385 -6.97 -6.29 14.11
N LEU A 386 -5.70 -5.96 13.90
CA LEU A 386 -4.57 -6.68 14.51
C LEU A 386 -4.54 -6.48 16.04
N VAL A 387 -4.67 -5.24 16.49
CA VAL A 387 -4.67 -4.87 17.91
C VAL A 387 -5.89 -5.44 18.62
N GLY A 388 -7.06 -5.45 17.98
CA GLY A 388 -8.25 -6.05 18.55
C GLY A 388 -8.10 -7.57 18.73
N ARG A 389 -7.44 -8.26 17.79
CA ARG A 389 -7.07 -9.69 17.95
C ARG A 389 -6.07 -9.91 19.08
N PHE A 390 -5.12 -8.99 19.30
CA PHE A 390 -4.23 -9.04 20.47
C PHE A 390 -4.98 -8.96 21.80
N THR A 391 -6.17 -8.36 21.84
CA THR A 391 -6.96 -8.39 23.08
C THR A 391 -7.52 -9.77 23.42
N GLU A 392 -7.55 -10.72 22.48
CA GLU A 392 -7.98 -12.10 22.73
C GLU A 392 -6.95 -12.88 23.57
N THR A 393 -5.68 -12.48 23.53
CA THR A 393 -4.60 -13.11 24.29
C THR A 393 -4.39 -12.49 25.67
N LEU A 394 -5.03 -11.36 25.95
CA LEU A 394 -4.91 -10.67 27.24
C LEU A 394 -5.73 -11.38 28.32
N GLN A 395 -5.05 -11.89 29.34
CA GLN A 395 -5.69 -12.36 30.56
C GLN A 395 -5.90 -11.21 31.54
N LEU A 396 -7.16 -10.93 31.87
CA LEU A 396 -7.54 -9.96 32.90
C LEU A 396 -7.77 -10.66 34.23
N ARG A 397 -7.49 -9.96 35.32
CA ARG A 397 -7.79 -10.44 36.68
C ARG A 397 -9.31 -10.59 36.86
N ARG A 398 -9.75 -11.50 37.73
CA ARG A 398 -11.18 -11.81 37.92
C ARG A 398 -12.01 -10.62 38.43
N ASP A 399 -11.38 -9.74 39.19
CA ASP A 399 -11.90 -8.48 39.75
C ASP A 399 -11.67 -7.27 38.84
N ALA A 400 -11.21 -7.47 37.60
CA ALA A 400 -10.91 -6.37 36.69
C ALA A 400 -12.13 -5.49 36.42
N VAL A 401 -11.88 -4.18 36.40
CA VAL A 401 -12.89 -3.15 36.20
C VAL A 401 -13.66 -3.39 34.91
N LYS A 402 -14.93 -2.97 34.85
CA LYS A 402 -15.84 -3.16 33.70
C LYS A 402 -16.05 -1.85 32.95
N GLY A 403 -16.60 -1.93 31.74
CA GLY A 403 -16.98 -0.77 30.92
C GLY A 403 -15.78 0.07 30.46
N LEU A 404 -15.96 1.40 30.42
CA LEU A 404 -14.94 2.34 29.95
C LEU A 404 -13.66 2.31 30.81
N ASN A 405 -13.78 2.05 32.11
CA ASN A 405 -12.60 1.94 32.97
C ASN A 405 -11.72 0.75 32.59
N ARG A 406 -12.31 -0.35 32.11
CA ARG A 406 -11.54 -1.48 31.54
C ARG A 406 -10.73 -1.04 30.32
N TYR A 407 -11.36 -0.26 29.45
CA TYR A 407 -10.72 0.22 28.23
C TYR A 407 -9.51 1.10 28.56
N PHE A 408 -9.72 2.17 29.34
CA PHE A 408 -8.68 3.17 29.59
C PHE A 408 -7.56 2.68 30.51
N TYR A 409 -7.87 1.87 31.52
CA TYR A 409 -6.90 1.55 32.58
C TYR A 409 -6.32 0.13 32.49
N GLU A 410 -7.01 -0.83 31.87
CA GLU A 410 -6.52 -2.22 31.76
C GLU A 410 -6.04 -2.55 30.34
N VAL A 411 -6.86 -2.26 29.32
CA VAL A 411 -6.64 -2.75 27.96
C VAL A 411 -5.69 -1.85 27.17
N VAL A 412 -6.01 -0.55 27.04
CA VAL A 412 -5.20 0.39 26.24
C VAL A 412 -3.74 0.43 26.69
N PRO A 413 -3.39 0.56 27.99
CA PRO A 413 -1.99 0.65 28.40
C PRO A 413 -1.16 -0.58 28.01
N ARG A 414 -1.77 -1.77 27.95
CA ARG A 414 -1.08 -3.03 27.60
C ARG A 414 -0.87 -3.20 26.10
N ILE A 415 -1.81 -2.72 25.28
CA ILE A 415 -1.72 -2.83 23.82
C ILE A 415 -1.06 -1.62 23.16
N TYR A 416 -0.84 -0.53 23.90
CA TYR A 416 -0.36 0.73 23.34
C TYR A 416 0.99 0.61 22.63
N ARG A 417 1.94 -0.14 23.21
CA ARG A 417 3.29 -0.29 22.63
C ARG A 417 3.27 -1.14 21.33
N PRO A 418 2.61 -2.32 21.28
CA PRO A 418 2.41 -3.03 20.02
C PRO A 418 1.67 -2.20 18.96
N MET A 419 0.64 -1.44 19.36
CA MET A 419 -0.09 -0.55 18.45
C MET A 419 0.84 0.49 17.82
N LEU A 420 1.69 1.15 18.62
CA LEU A 420 2.68 2.11 18.11
C LEU A 420 3.71 1.45 17.20
N ALA A 421 4.13 0.21 17.50
CA ALA A 421 5.04 -0.55 16.64
C ALA A 421 4.44 -0.74 15.24
N LEU A 422 3.17 -1.15 15.18
CA LEU A 422 2.41 -1.31 13.93
C LEU A 422 2.21 0.02 13.20
N LEU A 423 1.93 1.10 13.95
CA LEU A 423 1.74 2.43 13.38
C LEU A 423 3.02 2.94 12.69
N PHE A 424 4.16 2.89 13.38
CA PHE A 424 5.44 3.28 12.78
C PHE A 424 5.85 2.34 11.65
N TYR A 425 5.55 1.04 11.74
CA TYR A 425 5.76 0.12 10.63
C TYR A 425 4.97 0.50 9.39
N ARG A 426 3.72 0.94 9.55
CA ARG A 426 2.88 1.39 8.44
C ARG A 426 3.22 2.80 7.93
N TRP A 427 4.00 3.59 8.65
CA TRP A 427 4.33 4.95 8.21
C TRP A 427 4.97 5.00 6.82
N GLU A 428 5.89 4.08 6.50
CA GLU A 428 6.44 3.97 5.13
C GLU A 428 5.35 3.69 4.09
N VAL A 429 4.40 2.82 4.44
CA VAL A 429 3.29 2.45 3.54
C VAL A 429 2.35 3.64 3.31
N ILE A 430 1.99 4.37 4.38
CA ILE A 430 1.18 5.60 4.30
C ILE A 430 1.86 6.60 3.36
N LEU A 431 3.16 6.87 3.55
CA LEU A 431 3.91 7.80 2.69
C LEU A 431 3.87 7.34 1.22
N ARG A 432 4.07 6.05 0.95
CA ARG A 432 4.04 5.53 -0.42
C ARG A 432 2.66 5.68 -1.06
N GLU A 433 1.60 5.41 -0.31
CA GLU A 433 0.21 5.57 -0.75
C GLU A 433 -0.11 7.05 -1.05
N THR A 434 0.44 8.01 -0.31
CA THR A 434 0.23 9.45 -0.63
C THR A 434 0.78 9.85 -2.00
N ALA A 435 1.78 9.13 -2.51
CA ALA A 435 2.34 9.41 -3.82
C ALA A 435 1.36 9.06 -4.94
N ILE A 436 0.54 8.01 -4.80
CA ILE A 436 -0.44 7.69 -5.85
C ILE A 436 -1.65 8.60 -5.80
N LEU A 437 -2.01 9.12 -4.64
CA LEU A 437 -3.12 10.07 -4.50
C LEU A 437 -2.87 11.39 -5.25
N GLY A 438 -1.62 11.66 -5.65
CA GLY A 438 -1.30 12.77 -6.51
C GLY A 438 -1.98 12.72 -7.89
N ILE A 439 -2.22 11.52 -8.42
CA ILE A 439 -2.93 11.30 -9.70
C ILE A 439 -4.40 11.75 -9.59
N LEU A 440 -4.96 11.77 -8.38
CA LEU A 440 -6.31 12.29 -8.10
C LEU A 440 -6.35 13.82 -8.02
N GLY A 441 -5.25 14.53 -8.31
CA GLY A 441 -5.20 16.00 -8.24
C GLY A 441 -4.84 16.56 -6.87
N ILE A 442 -4.43 15.72 -5.91
CA ILE A 442 -3.97 16.18 -4.59
C ILE A 442 -2.51 16.59 -4.69
N ALA A 443 -2.16 17.82 -4.32
CA ALA A 443 -0.85 18.44 -4.55
C ALA A 443 0.36 17.84 -3.78
N THR A 444 0.56 16.52 -3.83
CA THR A 444 1.74 15.81 -3.30
C THR A 444 2.84 15.69 -4.36
N LEU A 445 3.98 15.09 -4.02
CA LEU A 445 5.01 14.73 -5.02
C LEU A 445 4.42 13.97 -6.22
N GLY A 446 3.41 13.13 -5.97
CA GLY A 446 2.75 12.36 -7.00
C GLY A 446 2.01 13.20 -8.05
N PHE A 447 1.47 14.35 -7.66
CA PHE A 447 0.78 15.25 -8.59
C PHE A 447 1.74 15.80 -9.63
N TYR A 448 2.95 16.16 -9.21
CA TYR A 448 4.01 16.62 -10.12
C TYR A 448 4.54 15.48 -11.00
N VAL A 449 4.62 14.25 -10.47
CA VAL A 449 4.96 13.07 -11.28
C VAL A 449 3.92 12.87 -12.38
N ASP A 450 2.64 12.84 -12.01
CA ASP A 450 1.52 12.66 -12.92
C ASP A 450 1.46 13.78 -13.98
N SER A 451 1.58 15.03 -13.55
CA SER A 451 1.64 16.20 -14.44
C SER A 451 2.81 16.10 -15.42
N ALA A 452 3.98 15.63 -14.97
CA ALA A 452 5.14 15.45 -15.86
C ALA A 452 4.92 14.34 -16.89
N PHE A 453 4.20 13.26 -16.55
CA PHE A 453 3.79 12.25 -17.52
C PHE A 453 2.75 12.80 -18.52
N ALA A 454 1.76 13.55 -18.03
CA ALA A 454 0.74 14.19 -18.88
C ALA A 454 1.37 15.19 -19.88
N ASP A 455 2.38 15.94 -19.43
CA ASP A 455 3.15 16.88 -20.26
C ASP A 455 4.22 16.21 -21.15
N LEU A 456 4.33 14.88 -21.13
CA LEU A 456 5.37 14.10 -21.83
C LEU A 456 6.81 14.49 -21.45
N ARG A 457 7.01 15.04 -20.24
CA ARG A 457 8.30 15.44 -19.65
C ARG A 457 8.87 14.30 -18.80
N PHE A 458 9.19 13.18 -19.46
CA PHE A 458 9.60 11.94 -18.79
C PHE A 458 10.90 12.08 -17.99
N ASP A 459 11.81 12.95 -18.43
CA ASP A 459 13.04 13.25 -17.70
C ASP A 459 12.77 13.81 -16.30
N ARG A 460 11.80 14.72 -16.20
CA ARG A 460 11.32 15.27 -14.92
C ARG A 460 10.58 14.22 -14.11
N ALA A 461 9.69 13.46 -14.75
CA ALA A 461 8.92 12.40 -14.08
C ALA A 461 9.84 11.36 -13.41
N MET A 462 10.88 10.91 -14.11
CA MET A 462 11.86 9.96 -13.57
C MET A 462 12.65 10.53 -12.39
N PHE A 463 13.03 11.81 -12.45
CA PHE A 463 13.71 12.48 -11.34
C PHE A 463 12.80 12.64 -10.11
N LEU A 464 11.53 12.99 -10.31
CA LEU A 464 10.54 13.09 -9.23
C LEU A 464 10.21 11.72 -8.60
N ILE A 465 10.14 10.65 -9.40
CA ILE A 465 9.99 9.27 -8.89
C ILE A 465 11.21 8.88 -8.05
N LEU A 466 12.43 9.24 -8.49
CA LEU A 466 13.65 9.00 -7.73
C LEU A 466 13.61 9.74 -6.38
N VAL A 467 13.21 11.01 -6.36
CA VAL A 467 13.05 11.78 -5.11
C VAL A 467 12.00 11.14 -4.20
N THR A 468 10.87 10.69 -4.74
CA THR A 468 9.82 10.01 -3.98
C THR A 468 10.33 8.70 -3.36
N ALA A 469 11.09 7.90 -4.11
CA ALA A 469 11.73 6.68 -3.62
C ALA A 469 12.72 6.97 -2.48
N LEU A 470 13.55 8.02 -2.62
CA LEU A 470 14.50 8.45 -1.59
C LEU A 470 13.79 8.92 -0.32
N LEU A 471 12.71 9.69 -0.45
CA LEU A 471 11.88 10.13 0.68
C LEU A 471 11.31 8.92 1.43
N ASN A 472 10.84 7.91 0.70
CA ASN A 472 10.31 6.68 1.29
C ASN A 472 11.37 5.85 2.03
N ILE A 473 12.58 5.72 1.46
CA ILE A 473 13.71 5.07 2.14
C ILE A 473 14.13 5.84 3.40
N CYS A 474 14.09 7.18 3.36
CA CYS A 474 14.37 8.03 4.51
C CYS A 474 13.37 7.79 5.64
N VAL A 475 12.07 7.82 5.35
CA VAL A 475 11.00 7.56 6.35
C VAL A 475 11.09 6.15 6.93
N ASP A 476 11.35 5.11 6.13
CA ASP A 476 11.57 3.76 6.64
C ASP A 476 12.77 3.71 7.62
N THR A 477 13.86 4.39 7.28
CA THR A 477 15.06 4.45 8.13
C THR A 477 14.76 5.16 9.46
N ILE A 478 14.06 6.30 9.41
CA ILE A 478 13.63 7.04 10.59
C ILE A 478 12.69 6.19 11.46
N SER A 479 11.69 5.55 10.86
CA SER A 479 10.75 4.67 11.54
C SER A 479 11.47 3.51 12.24
N ARG A 480 12.39 2.83 11.57
CA ARG A 480 13.19 1.74 12.16
C ARG A 480 14.02 2.21 13.36
N ASN A 481 14.64 3.38 13.26
CA ASN A 481 15.41 3.98 14.36
C ASN A 481 14.52 4.34 15.56
N ILE A 482 13.31 4.87 15.32
CA ILE A 482 12.36 5.19 16.39
C ILE A 482 11.89 3.91 17.10
N ARG A 483 11.51 2.87 16.34
CA ARG A 483 11.05 1.60 16.92
C ARG A 483 12.14 0.92 17.75
N SER A 484 13.39 0.92 17.27
CA SER A 484 14.51 0.32 18.01
C SER A 484 14.84 1.09 19.28
N ARG A 485 14.90 2.43 19.24
CA ARG A 485 15.13 3.29 20.41
C ARG A 485 14.06 3.11 21.49
N LEU A 486 12.80 2.97 21.08
CA LEU A 486 11.66 2.80 22.00
C LEU A 486 11.41 1.33 22.40
N ARG A 487 12.21 0.38 21.88
CA ARG A 487 12.05 -1.08 22.06
C ARG A 487 10.60 -1.52 21.82
N LEU A 488 10.04 -1.08 20.70
CA LEU A 488 8.68 -1.41 20.28
C LEU A 488 8.71 -2.71 19.48
N HIS A 489 7.99 -3.72 19.96
CA HIS A 489 7.83 -5.01 19.29
C HIS A 489 6.40 -5.13 18.75
N THR A 490 6.25 -5.78 17.60
CA THR A 490 4.94 -6.03 16.96
C THR A 490 4.23 -7.25 17.55
N THR A 491 4.97 -8.15 18.22
CA THR A 491 4.44 -9.32 18.94
C THR A 491 4.36 -9.04 20.44
N LEU A 492 3.42 -9.70 21.10
CA LEU A 492 3.23 -9.67 22.55
C LEU A 492 4.13 -10.67 23.30
N GLU A 493 5.10 -11.30 22.64
CA GLU A 493 5.90 -12.37 23.24
C GLU A 493 6.62 -11.89 24.51
N GLU A 494 6.18 -12.54 25.58
CA GLU A 494 6.65 -12.64 26.96
C GLU A 494 7.67 -11.58 27.43
N ARG A 495 7.15 -10.64 28.23
CA ARG A 495 7.92 -9.93 29.25
C ARG A 495 7.68 -10.54 30.61
#